data_AF-A0A355UH25-F1
#
_entry.id   AF-A0A355UH25-F1
#
_cell.length_a   1.000
_cell.length_b   1.000
_cell.length_c   1.000
_cell.angle_alpha   90.00
_cell.angle_beta   90.00
_cell.angle_gamma   90.00
#
_symmetry.space_group_name_H-M   'P 1'
#
loop_
_entity.id
_entity.type
_entity.pdbx_description
1 polymer ?
#
loop_
_entity_poly.entity_id
_entity_poly.type
_entity_poly.pdbx_seq_one_letter_code
_entity_poly.pdbx_strand_id
1 'polypeptide(L)'
;SGESRNKDKTSYYTLLQSVFKICSNKLKKDKFLCLYFHDSDLSVWNELIKSLYESGFHFKGQVHIKKNATLKNIISPKKSLNGDSILFFTNSKIEMSYADGKESIDEIEANIIREAKHMLRNNSFLSTPELYDNGLMEIL
;
A
#
# COMPACT_ATOMS: atom_id res chain seq x y z
N SER A 1 18.18 -25.25 6.56
CA SER A 1 18.21 -24.04 7.39
C SER A 1 17.12 -23.06 6.93
N GLY A 2 15.86 -23.28 7.32
CA GLY A 2 14.70 -22.51 6.83
C GLY A 2 13.70 -22.08 7.90
N GLU A 3 13.72 -22.71 9.08
CA GLU A 3 12.73 -22.47 10.13
C GLU A 3 12.98 -21.20 10.96
N SER A 4 14.24 -20.74 11.06
CA SER A 4 14.57 -19.52 11.83
C SER A 4 14.09 -18.24 11.14
N ARG A 5 14.19 -18.15 9.81
CA ARG A 5 13.81 -16.94 9.04
C ARG A 5 12.30 -16.64 9.07
N ASN A 6 11.45 -17.66 9.16
CA ASN A 6 10.00 -17.46 9.23
C ASN A 6 9.56 -16.90 10.59
N LYS A 7 10.20 -17.32 11.69
CA LYS A 7 9.92 -16.77 13.03
C LYS A 7 10.20 -15.27 13.09
N ASP A 8 11.27 -14.81 12.44
CA ASP A 8 11.64 -13.39 12.40
C ASP A 8 10.60 -12.54 11.65
N LYS A 9 10.09 -13.02 10.51
CA LYS A 9 9.09 -12.29 9.71
C LYS A 9 7.74 -12.20 10.43
N THR A 10 7.25 -13.30 11.01
CA THR A 10 6.01 -13.27 11.80
C THR A 10 6.14 -12.39 13.04
N SER A 11 7.30 -12.44 13.71
CA SER A 11 7.58 -11.56 14.86
C SER A 11 7.59 -10.09 14.46
N TYR A 12 8.16 -9.76 13.29
CA TYR A 12 8.17 -8.40 12.75
C TYR A 12 6.75 -7.83 12.57
N TYR A 13 5.85 -8.54 11.88
CA TYR A 13 4.49 -8.03 11.65
C TYR A 13 3.66 -7.99 12.93
N THR A 14 3.89 -8.91 13.87
CA THR A 14 3.24 -8.88 15.20
C THR A 14 3.64 -7.62 15.99
N LEU A 15 4.93 -7.27 15.97
CA LEU A 15 5.43 -6.04 16.60
C LEU A 15 4.89 -4.80 15.89
N LEU A 16 4.87 -4.81 14.56
CA LEU A 16 4.36 -3.70 13.75
C LEU A 16 2.88 -3.43 14.02
N GLN A 17 2.05 -4.48 14.06
CA GLN A 17 0.64 -4.40 14.41
C GLN A 17 0.44 -3.84 15.83
N SER A 18 1.29 -4.24 16.79
CA SER A 18 1.26 -3.70 18.15
C SER A 18 1.50 -2.18 18.18
N VAL A 19 2.44 -1.69 17.37
CA VAL A 19 2.68 -0.25 17.22
C VAL A 19 1.46 0.45 16.63
N PHE A 20 0.84 -0.10 15.59
CA PHE A 20 -0.36 0.48 15.00
C PHE A 20 -1.53 0.53 15.99
N LYS A 21 -1.75 -0.50 16.81
CA LYS A 21 -2.75 -0.45 17.88
C LYS A 21 -2.50 0.68 18.88
N ILE A 22 -1.25 0.90 19.27
CA ILE A 22 -0.88 2.03 20.15
C ILE A 22 -1.19 3.37 19.45
N CYS A 23 -0.84 3.51 18.17
CA CYS A 23 -1.16 4.70 17.38
C CYS A 23 -2.67 4.94 17.29
N SER A 24 -3.44 3.90 17.00
CA SER A 24 -4.90 3.95 16.90
C SER A 24 -5.54 4.37 18.22
N ASN A 25 -5.06 3.84 19.34
CA ASN A 25 -5.55 4.22 20.67
C ASN A 25 -5.30 5.70 20.99
N LYS A 26 -4.13 6.25 20.60
CA LYS A 26 -3.77 7.65 20.88
C LYS A 26 -4.40 8.64 19.90
N LEU A 27 -4.46 8.31 18.61
CA LEU A 27 -4.93 9.22 17.57
C LEU A 27 -6.46 9.36 17.65
N LYS A 28 -7.01 10.58 17.59
CA LYS A 28 -8.47 10.80 17.63
C LYS A 28 -9.17 10.21 16.39
N LYS A 29 -10.46 9.93 16.50
CA LYS A 29 -11.30 9.50 15.38
C LYS A 29 -11.21 10.49 14.21
N ASP A 30 -11.20 9.96 12.99
CA ASP A 30 -11.16 10.69 11.71
C ASP A 30 -9.91 11.57 11.52
N LYS A 31 -8.86 11.35 12.31
CA LYS A 31 -7.55 11.98 12.14
C LYS A 31 -6.61 11.08 11.35
N PHE A 32 -5.65 11.73 10.71
CA PHE A 32 -4.74 11.08 9.78
C PHE A 32 -3.52 10.46 10.47
N LEU A 33 -3.19 9.24 10.04
CA LEU A 33 -1.89 8.62 10.17
C LEU A 33 -1.21 8.70 8.79
N CYS A 34 0.01 9.20 8.75
CA CYS A 34 0.82 9.23 7.53
C CYS A 34 2.04 8.31 7.70
N LEU A 35 2.28 7.44 6.74
CA LEU A 35 3.42 6.52 6.75
C LEU A 35 4.28 6.74 5.52
N TYR A 36 5.58 6.95 5.74
CA TYR A 36 6.55 6.85 4.67
C TYR A 36 6.86 5.38 4.41
N PHE A 37 6.75 4.96 3.15
CA PHE A 37 6.93 3.58 2.76
C PHE A 37 7.82 3.48 1.53
N HIS A 38 8.83 2.61 1.61
CA HIS A 38 9.76 2.33 0.52
C HIS A 38 9.86 0.81 0.32
N ASP A 39 8.89 0.24 -0.40
CA ASP A 39 8.97 -1.15 -0.86
C ASP A 39 8.14 -1.34 -2.13
N SER A 40 8.66 -2.16 -3.03
CA SER A 40 7.99 -2.59 -4.27
C SER A 40 7.31 -3.96 -4.13
N ASP A 41 7.52 -4.68 -3.03
CA ASP A 41 7.00 -6.02 -2.83
C ASP A 41 5.52 -5.99 -2.39
N LEU A 42 4.64 -6.44 -3.29
CA LEU A 42 3.19 -6.51 -3.05
C LEU A 42 2.80 -7.35 -1.84
N SER A 43 3.61 -8.36 -1.47
CA SER A 43 3.36 -9.16 -0.26
C SER A 43 3.58 -8.34 1.01
N VAL A 44 4.59 -7.46 1.03
CA VAL A 44 4.86 -6.54 2.15
C VAL A 44 3.76 -5.49 2.23
N TRP A 45 3.33 -4.96 1.09
CA TRP A 45 2.17 -4.06 1.02
C TRP A 45 0.91 -4.68 1.61
N ASN A 46 0.58 -5.90 1.19
CA ASN A 46 -0.62 -6.60 1.67
C ASN A 46 -0.60 -6.77 3.20
N GLU A 47 0.51 -7.25 3.76
CA GLU A 47 0.66 -7.42 5.21
C GLU A 47 0.60 -6.09 5.96
N LEU A 48 1.18 -5.01 5.41
CA LEU A 48 1.13 -3.67 5.99
C LEU A 48 -0.28 -3.11 6.03
N ILE A 49 -0.97 -3.11 4.89
CA ILE A 49 -2.34 -2.58 4.76
C ILE A 49 -3.28 -3.36 5.66
N LYS A 50 -3.17 -4.70 5.65
CA LYS A 50 -3.94 -5.57 6.54
C LYS A 50 -3.71 -5.23 8.02
N SER A 51 -2.45 -5.11 8.44
CA SER A 51 -2.10 -4.78 9.83
C SER A 51 -2.67 -3.43 10.28
N LEU A 52 -2.68 -2.43 9.39
CA LEU A 52 -3.28 -1.12 9.64
C LEU A 52 -4.80 -1.19 9.74
N TYR A 53 -5.44 -1.89 8.81
CA TYR A 53 -6.88 -2.10 8.79
C TYR A 53 -7.38 -2.79 10.06
N GLU A 54 -6.71 -3.88 10.46
CA GLU A 54 -7.01 -4.60 11.71
C GLU A 54 -6.78 -3.75 12.97
N SER A 55 -5.96 -2.70 12.87
CA SER A 55 -5.72 -1.74 13.95
C SER A 55 -6.68 -0.54 13.93
N GLY A 56 -7.66 -0.51 13.00
CA GLY A 56 -8.66 0.55 12.89
C GLY A 56 -8.27 1.73 12.00
N PHE A 57 -7.30 1.55 11.11
CA PHE A 57 -6.91 2.57 10.13
C PHE A 57 -7.45 2.24 8.73
N HIS A 58 -8.12 3.19 8.10
CA HIS A 58 -8.64 3.04 6.73
C HIS A 58 -7.75 3.78 5.76
N PHE A 59 -7.30 3.11 4.70
CA PHE A 59 -6.52 3.73 3.63
C PHE A 59 -7.34 4.83 2.95
N LYS A 60 -6.67 5.93 2.59
CA LYS A 60 -7.27 7.09 1.90
C LYS A 60 -6.55 7.48 0.62
N GLY A 61 -5.34 6.98 0.40
CA GLY A 61 -4.57 7.31 -0.78
C GLY A 61 -3.08 7.34 -0.49
N GLN A 62 -2.32 7.57 -1.56
CA GLN A 62 -0.87 7.66 -1.52
C GLN A 62 -0.39 8.89 -2.29
N VAL A 63 0.77 9.41 -1.91
CA VAL A 63 1.52 10.40 -2.68
C VAL A 63 2.89 9.83 -2.99
N HIS A 64 3.21 9.76 -4.28
CA HIS A 64 4.51 9.34 -4.77
C HIS A 64 5.57 10.43 -4.54
N ILE A 65 6.68 10.08 -3.93
CA ILE A 65 7.84 10.95 -3.78
C ILE A 65 8.81 10.69 -4.93
N LYS A 66 8.91 11.65 -5.83
CA LYS A 66 9.89 11.63 -6.92
C LYS A 66 11.30 11.70 -6.34
N LYS A 67 12.15 10.70 -6.61
CA LYS A 67 13.59 10.76 -6.28
C LYS A 67 14.29 11.78 -7.18
N ASN A 68 14.98 12.75 -6.59
CA ASN A 68 15.95 13.55 -7.33
C ASN A 68 17.11 12.64 -7.80
N ALA A 69 17.41 12.64 -9.10
CA ALA A 69 18.43 11.79 -9.67
C ALA A 69 19.80 12.10 -9.05
N THR A 70 20.35 11.15 -8.29
CA THR A 70 21.76 11.16 -7.91
C THR A 70 22.54 10.26 -8.86
N LEU A 71 23.81 10.59 -9.13
CA LEU A 71 24.70 9.90 -10.10
C LEU A 71 24.71 8.37 -9.94
N LYS A 72 24.47 7.87 -8.72
CA LYS A 72 24.40 6.45 -8.37
C LYS A 72 23.20 5.71 -9.00
N ASN A 73 22.10 6.42 -9.30
CA ASN A 73 20.90 5.84 -9.94
C ASN A 73 21.00 5.78 -11.47
N ILE A 74 21.93 6.54 -12.07
CA ILE A 74 22.16 6.57 -13.52
C ILE A 74 22.99 5.36 -13.97
N ILE A 75 23.92 4.90 -13.12
CA ILE A 75 24.89 3.86 -13.46
C ILE A 75 24.31 2.44 -13.25
N SER A 76 23.34 2.27 -12.34
CA SER A 76 22.73 0.97 -12.03
C SER A 76 21.20 1.07 -11.87
N PRO A 77 20.44 1.04 -12.97
CA PRO A 77 18.98 1.03 -12.90
C PRO A 77 18.50 -0.31 -12.30
N LYS A 78 17.94 -0.29 -11.09
CA LYS A 78 17.27 -1.46 -10.49
C LYS A 78 15.84 -1.56 -11.01
N LYS A 79 15.44 -2.77 -11.43
CA LYS A 79 14.07 -3.16 -11.82
C LYS A 79 13.16 -3.38 -10.60
N SER A 80 12.91 -2.35 -9.78
CA SER A 80 11.86 -2.38 -8.73
C SER A 80 10.79 -1.35 -9.05
N LEU A 81 9.55 -1.51 -8.56
CA LEU A 81 8.57 -0.41 -8.57
C LEU A 81 9.25 0.81 -7.94
N ASN A 82 9.55 1.80 -8.77
CA ASN A 82 10.35 2.92 -8.36
C ASN A 82 9.44 3.91 -7.65
N GLY A 83 9.44 3.91 -6.32
CA GLY A 83 9.46 5.16 -5.57
C GLY A 83 8.92 5.09 -4.17
N ASP A 84 9.55 5.92 -3.35
CA ASP A 84 9.12 6.23 -2.00
C ASP A 84 7.70 6.79 -2.04
N SER A 85 6.82 6.37 -1.14
CA SER A 85 5.45 6.87 -1.09
C SER A 85 5.08 7.28 0.32
N ILE A 86 4.22 8.30 0.43
CA ILE A 86 3.53 8.62 1.68
C ILE A 86 2.12 8.07 1.58
N LEU A 87 1.78 7.18 2.50
CA LEU A 87 0.47 6.56 2.62
C LEU A 87 -0.35 7.32 3.66
N PHE A 88 -1.61 7.58 3.34
CA PHE A 88 -2.54 8.30 4.21
C PHE A 88 -3.63 7.35 4.69
N PHE A 89 -3.86 7.35 6.00
CA PHE A 89 -4.92 6.59 6.62
C PHE A 89 -5.72 7.45 7.58
N THR A 90 -7.01 7.17 7.76
CA THR A 90 -7.82 7.77 8.82
C THR A 90 -8.13 6.76 9.91
N ASN A 91 -8.08 7.18 11.18
CA ASN A 91 -8.44 6.33 12.30
C ASN A 91 -9.96 6.27 12.50
N SER A 92 -10.57 5.10 12.27
CA SER A 92 -11.99 4.87 12.49
C SER A 92 -12.34 4.64 13.97
N LYS A 93 -11.34 4.37 14.82
CA LYS A 93 -11.45 3.89 16.22
C LYS A 93 -12.09 2.52 16.38
N ILE A 94 -12.34 1.82 15.27
CA ILE A 94 -13.01 0.53 15.27
C ILE A 94 -12.02 -0.47 14.68
N GLU A 95 -11.58 -1.43 15.49
CA GLU A 95 -10.86 -2.60 14.98
C GLU A 95 -11.84 -3.40 14.11
N MET A 96 -11.42 -3.74 12.90
CA MET A 96 -12.22 -4.55 11.99
C MET A 96 -11.45 -5.80 11.64
N SER A 97 -12.15 -6.93 11.55
CA SER A 97 -11.61 -8.10 10.86
C SER A 97 -11.38 -7.73 9.41
N TYR A 98 -10.20 -8.06 8.87
CA TYR A 98 -9.96 -8.01 7.44
C TYR A 98 -11.00 -8.91 6.76
N ALA A 99 -12.03 -8.29 6.19
CA ALA A 99 -13.08 -8.98 5.47
C ALA A 99 -12.68 -8.96 4.00
N ASP A 100 -12.69 -10.13 3.38
CA ASP A 100 -12.60 -10.20 1.92
C ASP A 100 -13.75 -9.35 1.35
N GLY A 101 -13.43 -8.52 0.36
CA GLY A 101 -14.44 -7.74 -0.36
C GLY A 101 -15.56 -8.65 -0.84
N LYS A 102 -16.76 -8.10 -1.04
CA LYS A 102 -17.89 -8.89 -1.57
C LYS A 102 -17.66 -9.37 -3.00
N GLU A 103 -16.69 -8.76 -3.67
CA GLU A 103 -16.34 -9.02 -5.05
C GLU A 103 -15.38 -10.19 -5.14
N SER A 104 -15.62 -11.06 -6.11
CA SER A 104 -14.70 -12.13 -6.47
C SER A 104 -13.42 -11.59 -7.08
N ILE A 105 -12.33 -12.36 -7.03
CA ILE A 105 -11.05 -11.99 -7.66
C ILE A 105 -11.23 -11.70 -9.15
N ASP A 106 -12.08 -12.47 -9.83
CA ASP A 106 -12.39 -12.28 -11.26
C ASP A 106 -13.08 -10.92 -11.52
N GLU A 107 -13.96 -10.49 -10.60
CA GLU A 107 -14.63 -9.18 -10.68
C GLU A 107 -13.65 -8.04 -10.42
N ILE A 108 -12.75 -8.20 -9.44
CA ILE A 108 -11.69 -7.22 -9.14
C ILE A 108 -10.75 -7.09 -10.34
N GLU A 109 -10.31 -8.21 -10.93
CA GLU A 109 -9.46 -8.22 -12.12
C GLU A 109 -10.16 -7.54 -13.31
N ALA A 110 -11.42 -7.88 -13.57
CA ALA A 110 -12.20 -7.28 -14.65
C ALA A 110 -12.37 -5.77 -14.46
N ASN A 111 -12.61 -5.32 -13.22
CA ASN A 111 -12.72 -3.90 -12.87
C ASN A 111 -11.41 -3.15 -13.08
N ILE A 112 -10.28 -3.71 -12.62
CA ILE A 112 -8.95 -3.11 -12.82
C ILE A 112 -8.60 -3.03 -14.30
N ILE A 113 -8.80 -4.10 -15.06
CA ILE A 113 -8.52 -4.13 -16.50
C ILE A 113 -9.38 -3.09 -17.23
N ARG A 114 -10.67 -2.99 -16.87
CA ARG A 114 -11.60 -2.04 -17.47
C ARG A 114 -11.14 -0.60 -17.26
N GLU A 115 -10.76 -0.25 -16.03
CA GLU A 115 -10.33 1.10 -15.67
C GLU A 115 -8.96 1.44 -16.24
N ALA A 116 -8.00 0.51 -16.23
CA ALA A 116 -6.72 0.69 -16.89
C ALA A 116 -6.90 0.95 -18.40
N LYS A 117 -7.78 0.20 -19.07
CA LYS A 117 -8.11 0.42 -20.49
C LYS A 117 -8.84 1.73 -20.74
N HIS A 118 -9.61 2.23 -19.78
CA HIS A 118 -10.29 3.53 -19.88
C HIS A 118 -9.27 4.68 -19.73
N MET A 119 -8.38 4.60 -18.74
CA MET A 119 -7.31 5.58 -18.53
C MET A 119 -6.35 5.68 -19.72
N LEU A 120 -5.97 4.55 -20.32
CA LEU A 120 -5.13 4.51 -21.52
C LEU A 120 -5.81 5.06 -22.79
N ARG A 121 -7.14 5.06 -22.84
CA ARG A 121 -7.90 5.63 -23.97
C ARG A 121 -8.03 7.15 -23.88
N ASN A 122 -8.07 7.68 -22.66
CA ASN A 122 -8.27 9.11 -22.42
C ASN A 122 -6.96 9.90 -22.27
N ASN A 123 -5.83 9.22 -22.03
CA ASN A 123 -4.50 9.83 -21.92
C ASN A 123 -3.50 9.15 -22.88
N SER A 124 -2.75 9.92 -23.66
CA SER A 124 -1.70 9.38 -24.54
C SER A 124 -0.52 8.87 -23.71
N PHE A 125 -0.36 7.54 -23.66
CA PHE A 125 0.72 6.79 -23.02
C PHE A 125 0.94 7.08 -21.52
N LEU A 126 0.18 6.39 -20.67
CA LEU A 126 0.47 6.31 -19.23
C LEU A 126 1.41 5.13 -18.93
N SER A 127 2.45 5.38 -18.15
CA SER A 127 3.32 4.35 -17.60
C SER A 127 2.65 3.59 -16.44
N THR A 128 3.13 2.39 -16.12
CA THR A 128 2.59 1.56 -15.02
C THR A 128 2.46 2.31 -13.68
N PRO A 129 3.44 3.13 -13.24
CA PRO A 129 3.28 3.96 -12.04
C PRO A 129 2.15 4.99 -12.14
N GLU A 130 2.00 5.63 -13.30
CA GLU A 130 0.96 6.63 -13.52
C GLU A 130 -0.44 6.01 -13.54
N LEU A 131 -0.58 4.73 -13.92
CA LEU A 131 -1.84 4.01 -13.83
C LEU A 131 -2.26 3.76 -12.37
N TYR A 132 -1.32 3.42 -11.48
CA TYR A 132 -1.61 3.24 -10.06
C TYR A 132 -1.95 4.55 -9.35
N ASP A 133 -1.20 5.62 -9.65
CA ASP A 133 -1.39 6.93 -9.04
C ASP A 133 -2.68 7.64 -9.51
N ASN A 134 -3.19 7.33 -10.70
CA ASN A 134 -4.41 7.95 -11.26
C ASN A 134 -5.71 7.22 -10.87
N GLY A 135 -5.71 6.42 -9.81
CA GLY A 135 -6.95 5.94 -9.17
C GLY A 135 -7.22 4.44 -9.25
N LEU A 136 -6.37 3.62 -9.88
CA LEU A 136 -6.55 2.15 -9.84
C LEU A 136 -6.45 1.59 -8.40
N MET A 137 -5.67 2.23 -7.53
CA MET A 137 -5.57 1.86 -6.11
C MET A 137 -6.81 2.24 -5.29
N GLU A 138 -7.72 3.05 -5.81
CA GLU A 138 -8.99 3.39 -5.12
C GLU A 138 -10.10 2.37 -5.39
N ILE A 139 -9.89 1.45 -6.35
CA ILE A 139 -10.85 0.45 -6.82
C ILE A 139 -10.54 -0.94 -6.26
N LEU A 140 -9.34 -1.11 -5.71
CA LEU A 140 -8.92 -2.26 -4.88
C LEU A 140 -9.48 -2.11 -3.45
#